data_AF-J3PE19-F1
#
_entry.id   AF-J3PE19-F1
#
_cell.length_a   1.000
_cell.length_b   1.000
_cell.length_c   1.000
_cell.angle_alpha   90.00
_cell.angle_beta   90.00
_cell.angle_gamma   90.00
#
_symmetry.space_group_name_H-M   'P 1'
#
loop_
_entity.id
_entity.type
_entity.pdbx_description
1 polymer ?
#
loop_
_entity_poly.entity_id
_entity_poly.type
_entity_poly.pdbx_seq_one_letter_code
_entity_poly.pdbx_strand_id
1 'polypeptide(L)'
;MLTSDLFNDTHAVPIRITNSCADTIWPAVATQHGRGPGLGGFELGGGKTRDFNVSFDWQGRVWGRTNCTFNANDTGPADPSRGSAAGPGTACATGDCFGVRDCAGGGQVPSTLAEFTLQGGVGGKQTFYDISLVDGYNLPVGIVYIPAPNTTFIPPNLVNPSCIATDGWLAPPSRIGATYTNRSYPMPYEPRQDNAAVGRWCPWPLQRFPPAKPGDGVYPYPDDGVERPPFNPCMSACVATNSDEDCCRGSHNDPNVCRGGLYAANAKRVCPDAYSFAYDDQTSTFIIPSGGGWEVVFCPAGRSTNILSTFGTQMQHLAASGNLTRQMLEDVASEDYIRSHSSAAVRGGHVSLRALAAFTLGLGLLTAL
;
A
#
# COMPACT_ATOMS: atom_id res chain seq x y z
N MET A 1 34.96 18.24 7.80
CA MET A 1 34.55 18.83 6.51
C MET A 1 33.95 17.70 5.69
N LEU A 2 32.64 17.50 5.83
CA LEU A 2 31.89 16.51 5.06
C LEU A 2 31.53 17.16 3.73
N THR A 3 32.03 16.63 2.63
CA THR A 3 31.60 17.03 1.29
C THR A 3 30.16 16.57 1.11
N SER A 4 29.25 17.53 1.10
CA SER A 4 27.94 17.37 0.49
C SER A 4 28.17 17.07 -0.99
N ASP A 5 28.13 15.79 -1.37
CA ASP A 5 27.96 15.42 -2.77
C ASP A 5 26.53 15.81 -3.17
N LEU A 6 26.40 17.09 -3.51
CA LEU A 6 25.30 17.62 -4.31
C LEU A 6 25.43 16.95 -5.67
N PHE A 7 24.68 15.87 -5.86
CA PHE A 7 24.51 15.23 -7.16
C PHE A 7 24.12 16.29 -8.19
N ASN A 8 24.65 16.18 -9.41
CA ASN A 8 24.21 16.99 -10.53
C ASN A 8 22.79 16.54 -10.91
N ASP A 9 21.80 17.24 -10.35
CA ASP A 9 20.45 16.75 -10.12
C ASP A 9 19.44 17.23 -11.16
N THR A 10 19.48 16.65 -12.36
CA THR A 10 18.41 16.88 -13.36
C THR A 10 17.34 15.79 -13.37
N HIS A 11 17.46 14.76 -12.50
CA HIS A 11 16.57 13.59 -12.51
C HIS A 11 16.34 12.93 -11.14
N ALA A 12 16.49 13.63 -10.01
CA ALA A 12 15.97 13.12 -8.75
C ALA A 12 14.45 13.19 -8.70
N VAL A 13 13.87 12.16 -8.10
CA VAL A 13 12.47 12.11 -7.72
C VAL A 13 12.37 12.25 -6.20
N PRO A 14 11.60 13.22 -5.68
CA PRO A 14 11.41 13.35 -4.24
C PRO A 14 10.48 12.25 -3.73
N ILE A 15 10.94 11.56 -2.69
CA ILE A 15 10.13 10.65 -1.89
C ILE A 15 10.10 11.16 -0.46
N ARG A 16 8.89 11.33 0.07
CA ARG A 16 8.63 11.76 1.44
C ARG A 16 8.00 10.62 2.22
N ILE A 17 8.42 10.42 3.45
CA ILE A 17 7.77 9.49 4.37
C ILE A 17 7.30 10.25 5.60
N THR A 18 6.02 10.12 5.91
CA THR A 18 5.37 10.76 7.05
C THR A 18 4.77 9.74 7.99
N ASN A 19 5.08 9.86 9.27
CA ASN A 19 4.42 9.11 10.33
C ASN A 19 3.29 9.97 10.91
N SER A 20 2.04 9.67 10.54
CA SER A 20 0.86 10.27 11.18
C SER A 20 0.28 9.38 12.29
N CYS A 21 0.94 8.25 12.59
CA CYS A 21 0.62 7.45 13.76
C CYS A 21 0.98 8.23 15.04
N ALA A 22 0.30 7.92 16.15
CA ALA A 22 0.63 8.51 17.45
C ALA A 22 2.00 8.00 17.95
N ASP A 23 2.27 6.71 17.74
CA ASP A 23 3.49 6.04 18.17
C ASP A 23 4.63 6.20 17.15
N THR A 24 5.85 6.04 17.64
CA THR A 24 7.04 5.90 16.80
C THR A 24 6.93 4.63 15.94
N ILE A 25 7.27 4.77 14.67
CA ILE A 25 7.43 3.65 13.73
C ILE A 25 8.85 3.66 13.18
N TRP A 26 9.24 2.56 12.53
CA TRP A 26 10.52 2.48 11.83
C TRP A 26 10.28 2.20 10.35
N PRO A 27 10.07 3.23 9.52
CA PRO A 27 9.93 3.01 8.09
C PRO A 27 11.16 2.32 7.53
N ALA A 28 10.93 1.51 6.51
CA ALA A 28 11.93 0.79 5.77
C ALA A 28 11.70 0.99 4.27
N VAL A 29 12.80 1.01 3.53
CA VAL A 29 12.84 1.27 2.09
C VAL A 29 13.72 0.21 1.47
N ALA A 30 13.21 -0.54 0.51
CA ALA A 30 14.00 -1.48 -0.27
C ALA A 30 14.06 -1.01 -1.72
N THR A 31 15.26 -0.96 -2.27
CA THR A 31 15.50 -0.60 -3.68
C THR A 31 15.72 -1.87 -4.48
N GLN A 32 14.88 -2.09 -5.49
CA GLN A 32 14.98 -3.23 -6.40
C GLN A 32 15.69 -2.83 -7.71
N HIS A 33 15.52 -1.58 -8.16
CA HIS A 33 16.17 -1.03 -9.34
C HIS A 33 16.46 0.47 -9.16
N GLY A 34 17.43 0.98 -9.93
CA GLY A 34 17.86 2.38 -9.86
C GLY A 34 18.68 2.68 -8.61
N ARG A 35 18.72 3.96 -8.22
CA ARG A 35 19.42 4.44 -7.02
C ARG A 35 18.39 4.86 -5.97
N GLY A 36 18.40 4.15 -4.84
CA GLY A 36 17.59 4.47 -3.67
C GLY A 36 18.15 5.63 -2.84
N PRO A 37 17.55 5.91 -1.67
CA PRO A 37 17.86 7.08 -0.85
C PRO A 37 19.17 6.98 -0.04
N GLY A 38 19.98 5.93 -0.25
CA GLY A 38 21.20 5.68 0.51
C GLY A 38 20.97 5.17 1.93
N LEU A 39 19.74 4.77 2.25
CA LEU A 39 19.34 4.12 3.49
C LEU A 39 18.21 3.12 3.21
N GLY A 40 18.15 2.07 4.02
CA GLY A 40 17.16 1.01 4.00
C GLY A 40 16.15 1.07 5.15
N GLY A 41 16.42 1.84 6.21
CA GLY A 41 15.43 2.06 7.25
C GLY A 41 15.86 3.03 8.34
N PHE A 42 14.90 3.57 9.07
CA PHE A 42 15.13 4.60 10.07
C PHE A 42 14.01 4.68 11.10
N GLU A 43 14.27 5.34 12.22
CA GLU A 43 13.25 5.67 13.22
C GLU A 43 12.52 6.96 12.85
N LEU A 44 11.20 6.98 13.01
CA LEU A 44 10.35 8.14 12.71
C LEU A 44 9.28 8.31 13.79
N GLY A 45 9.45 9.32 14.65
CA GLY A 45 8.48 9.65 15.69
C GLY A 45 7.13 10.13 15.14
N GLY A 46 6.07 10.06 15.96
CA GLY A 46 4.73 10.51 15.59
C GLY A 46 4.71 11.98 15.15
N GLY A 47 3.98 12.25 14.05
CA GLY A 47 3.89 13.56 13.42
C GLY A 47 5.16 14.03 12.70
N LYS A 48 6.18 13.18 12.54
CA LYS A 48 7.43 13.53 11.85
C LYS A 48 7.40 13.08 10.40
N THR A 49 8.18 13.80 9.60
CA THR A 49 8.35 13.59 8.17
C THR A 49 9.84 13.53 7.87
N ARG A 50 10.23 12.64 6.95
CA ARG A 50 11.59 12.56 6.41
C ARG A 50 11.53 12.57 4.88
N ASP A 51 12.34 13.43 4.29
CA ASP A 51 12.45 13.60 2.85
C ASP A 51 13.76 12.98 2.35
N PHE A 52 13.71 12.35 1.18
CA PHE A 52 14.87 11.85 0.46
C PHE A 52 14.62 11.83 -1.05
N ASN A 53 15.69 11.65 -1.81
CA ASN A 53 15.65 11.60 -3.26
C ASN A 53 16.04 10.21 -3.74
N VAL A 54 15.36 9.75 -4.78
CA VAL A 54 15.68 8.54 -5.53
C VAL A 54 15.93 8.89 -7.00
N SER A 55 16.54 7.99 -7.77
CA SER A 55 16.67 8.22 -9.22
C SER A 55 15.33 8.12 -9.94
N PHE A 56 15.20 8.79 -11.09
CA PHE A 56 14.01 8.75 -11.94
C PHE A 56 13.57 7.36 -12.41
N ASP A 57 14.47 6.37 -12.42
CA ASP A 57 14.25 4.97 -12.79
C ASP A 57 14.12 4.04 -11.57
N TRP A 58 13.95 4.61 -10.37
CA TRP A 58 13.85 3.84 -9.13
C TRP A 58 12.64 2.91 -9.16
N GLN A 59 12.89 1.68 -8.71
CA GLN A 59 11.85 0.72 -8.37
C GLN A 59 12.11 0.23 -6.96
N GLY A 60 11.08 0.22 -6.14
CA GLY A 60 11.23 -0.16 -4.76
C GLY A 60 9.94 -0.11 -3.97
N ARG A 61 10.08 -0.47 -2.70
CA ARG A 61 8.97 -0.59 -1.74
C ARG A 61 9.28 0.15 -0.45
N VAL A 62 8.24 0.71 0.14
CA VAL A 62 8.25 1.36 1.45
C VAL A 62 7.24 0.65 2.36
N TRP A 63 7.65 0.30 3.58
CA TRP A 63 6.76 -0.26 4.59
C TRP A 63 7.11 0.24 5.99
N GLY A 64 6.17 0.10 6.92
CA GLY A 64 6.34 0.55 8.30
C GLY A 64 6.57 -0.64 9.23
N ARG A 65 7.54 -0.51 10.14
CA ARG A 65 7.81 -1.49 11.20
C ARG A 65 7.32 -0.95 12.54
N THR A 66 6.79 -1.84 13.37
CA THR A 66 6.21 -1.46 14.67
C THR A 66 6.90 -2.16 15.83
N ASN A 67 6.91 -1.45 16.98
CA ASN A 67 7.44 -1.94 18.25
C ASN A 67 8.85 -2.53 18.11
N CYS A 68 9.78 -1.71 17.60
CA CYS A 68 11.16 -2.13 17.38
C CYS A 68 12.05 -1.79 18.58
N THR A 69 13.05 -2.62 18.84
CA THR A 69 14.12 -2.31 19.80
C THR A 69 15.46 -2.81 19.27
N PHE A 70 16.34 -1.87 18.91
CA PHE A 70 17.67 -2.15 18.35
C PHE A 70 18.77 -1.98 19.38
N ASN A 71 19.89 -2.69 19.20
CA ASN A 71 21.12 -2.46 19.96
C ASN A 71 21.67 -1.03 19.70
N ALA A 72 22.66 -0.61 20.50
CA ALA A 72 23.18 0.77 20.45
C ALA A 72 23.73 1.21 19.08
N ASN A 73 24.12 0.27 18.21
CA ASN A 73 24.68 0.56 16.89
C ASN A 73 23.66 0.32 15.76
N ASP A 74 22.41 -0.01 16.07
CA ASP A 74 21.34 -0.28 15.11
C ASP A 74 21.60 -1.46 14.14
N THR A 75 22.54 -2.34 14.50
CA THR A 75 22.97 -3.50 13.71
C THR A 75 22.28 -4.80 14.07
N GLY A 76 21.39 -4.79 15.07
CA GLY A 76 20.65 -5.99 15.47
C GLY A 76 19.63 -5.73 16.58
N PRO A 77 18.87 -6.75 16.98
CA PRO A 77 17.96 -6.68 18.12
C PRO A 77 18.69 -6.30 19.41
N ALA A 78 18.06 -5.49 20.26
CA ALA A 78 18.58 -5.22 21.59
C ALA A 78 18.52 -6.49 22.47
N ASP A 79 19.60 -6.76 23.19
CA ASP A 79 19.63 -7.81 24.21
C ASP A 79 20.32 -7.25 25.47
N PRO A 80 19.57 -7.08 26.59
CA PRO A 80 20.12 -6.57 27.84
C PRO A 80 21.30 -7.39 28.39
N SER A 81 21.37 -8.68 28.04
CA SER A 81 22.47 -9.57 28.46
C SER A 81 23.74 -9.42 27.62
N ARG A 82 23.66 -8.72 26.47
CA ARG A 82 24.74 -8.58 25.49
C ARG A 82 25.22 -7.15 25.26
N GLY A 83 24.62 -6.17 25.96
CA GLY A 83 24.99 -4.76 25.85
C GLY A 83 24.81 -4.25 24.40
N SER A 84 25.90 -3.80 23.79
CA SER A 84 25.88 -3.28 22.40
C SER A 84 25.95 -4.37 21.32
N ALA A 85 26.23 -5.63 21.67
CA ALA A 85 26.25 -6.71 20.68
C ALA A 85 24.83 -7.08 20.25
N ALA A 86 24.67 -7.50 18.99
CA ALA A 86 23.38 -7.90 18.45
C ALA A 86 22.81 -9.13 19.19
N GLY A 87 21.55 -9.02 19.61
CA GLY A 87 20.74 -10.14 20.09
C GLY A 87 20.33 -11.08 18.95
N PRO A 88 19.87 -12.31 19.27
CA PRO A 88 19.26 -13.19 18.29
C PRO A 88 17.83 -12.73 17.94
N GLY A 89 17.31 -13.16 16.78
CA GLY A 89 15.89 -13.01 16.43
C GLY A 89 15.57 -11.70 15.69
N THR A 90 14.37 -11.17 15.96
CA THR A 90 13.82 -9.97 15.31
C THR A 90 13.92 -8.77 16.24
N ALA A 91 14.12 -7.58 15.68
CA ALA A 91 14.12 -6.34 16.44
C ALA A 91 12.71 -5.73 16.52
N CYS A 92 11.87 -5.98 15.53
CA CYS A 92 10.50 -5.44 15.43
C CYS A 92 9.42 -6.52 15.58
N ALA A 93 8.24 -6.12 16.05
CA ALA A 93 7.09 -7.02 16.16
C ALA A 93 6.41 -7.30 14.80
N THR A 94 6.43 -6.32 13.89
CA THR A 94 5.94 -6.45 12.50
C THR A 94 6.91 -5.76 11.53
N GLY A 95 6.98 -6.24 10.29
CA GLY A 95 7.82 -5.65 9.25
C GLY A 95 9.33 -5.79 9.43
N ASP A 96 9.79 -6.55 10.43
CA ASP A 96 11.20 -6.70 10.75
C ASP A 96 12.03 -7.12 9.52
N CYS A 97 13.21 -6.55 9.31
CA CYS A 97 14.05 -6.88 8.15
C CYS A 97 15.34 -7.58 8.60
N PHE A 98 15.19 -8.71 9.30
CA PHE A 98 16.28 -9.53 9.84
C PHE A 98 17.03 -8.84 11.00
N GLY A 99 16.29 -8.14 11.86
CA GLY A 99 16.77 -7.54 13.09
C GLY A 99 17.61 -6.27 12.93
N VAL A 100 17.94 -5.86 11.70
CA VAL A 100 18.70 -4.63 11.43
C VAL A 100 17.78 -3.43 11.25
N ARG A 101 18.24 -2.23 11.63
CA ARG A 101 17.47 -1.01 11.35
C ARG A 101 17.53 -0.66 9.87
N ASP A 102 18.71 -0.79 9.27
CA ASP A 102 18.99 -0.43 7.89
C ASP A 102 18.77 -1.63 6.97
N CYS A 103 17.56 -1.75 6.40
CA CYS A 103 17.15 -2.94 5.66
C CYS A 103 17.90 -3.08 4.33
N ALA A 104 18.45 -4.27 4.06
CA ALA A 104 19.10 -4.56 2.77
C ALA A 104 18.12 -5.05 1.69
N GLY A 105 16.90 -5.44 2.08
CA GLY A 105 15.91 -6.06 1.20
C GLY A 105 14.52 -6.04 1.81
N GLY A 106 13.70 -7.05 1.50
CA GLY A 106 12.34 -7.15 2.04
C GLY A 106 12.27 -7.28 3.56
N GLY A 107 11.09 -6.93 4.10
CA GLY A 107 10.75 -7.15 5.49
C GLY A 107 9.94 -8.42 5.70
N GLN A 108 9.83 -8.84 6.95
CA GLN A 108 8.96 -9.92 7.39
C GLN A 108 7.50 -9.50 7.28
N VAL A 109 6.68 -10.49 6.96
CA VAL A 109 5.23 -10.38 6.84
C VAL A 109 4.54 -10.61 8.20
N PRO A 110 3.37 -10.00 8.47
CA PRO A 110 2.62 -9.13 7.57
C PRO A 110 3.16 -7.69 7.49
N SER A 111 3.15 -7.12 6.29
CA SER A 111 3.53 -5.73 6.03
C SER A 111 2.67 -5.10 4.92
N THR A 112 2.03 -3.97 5.23
CA THR A 112 1.39 -3.13 4.21
C THR A 112 2.49 -2.44 3.40
N LEU A 113 2.49 -2.60 2.07
CA LEU A 113 3.51 -2.04 1.19
C LEU A 113 2.98 -0.83 0.40
N ALA A 114 3.83 0.16 0.19
CA ALA A 114 3.70 1.14 -0.89
C ALA A 114 4.79 0.84 -1.93
N GLU A 115 4.38 0.52 -3.15
CA GLU A 115 5.28 0.03 -4.20
C GLU A 115 5.36 1.03 -5.35
N PHE A 116 6.54 1.15 -5.97
CA PHE A 116 6.80 2.14 -7.00
C PHE A 116 7.66 1.55 -8.13
N THR A 117 7.32 1.92 -9.37
CA THR A 117 8.14 1.77 -10.56
C THR A 117 8.06 3.07 -11.37
N LEU A 118 9.07 3.94 -11.20
CA LEU A 118 8.97 5.35 -11.64
C LEU A 118 9.15 5.57 -13.15
N GLN A 119 9.85 4.65 -13.82
CA GLN A 119 10.09 4.68 -15.26
C GLN A 119 9.68 3.36 -15.92
N GLY A 120 8.42 2.99 -15.76
CA GLY A 120 7.85 1.80 -16.37
C GLY A 120 7.18 2.06 -17.73
N GLY A 121 6.52 1.01 -18.22
CA GLY A 121 5.59 1.10 -19.33
C GLY A 121 6.26 1.30 -20.70
N VAL A 122 5.44 1.63 -21.71
CA VAL A 122 5.91 1.75 -23.09
C VAL A 122 6.83 2.97 -23.23
N GLY A 123 8.11 2.72 -23.51
CA GLY A 123 9.11 3.77 -23.71
C GLY A 123 9.55 4.50 -22.43
N GLY A 124 9.27 3.95 -21.24
CA GLY A 124 9.74 4.52 -19.97
C GLY A 124 9.13 5.88 -19.64
N LYS A 125 7.84 6.05 -19.92
CA LYS A 125 7.10 7.31 -19.77
C LYS A 125 5.96 7.24 -18.76
N GLN A 126 5.83 6.12 -18.04
CA GLN A 126 4.79 5.91 -17.06
C GLN A 126 5.41 5.61 -15.69
N THR A 127 4.77 6.11 -14.64
CA THR A 127 4.99 5.65 -13.28
C THR A 127 3.86 4.71 -12.88
N PHE A 128 4.23 3.56 -12.31
CA PHE A 128 3.34 2.60 -11.67
C PHE A 128 3.55 2.69 -10.17
N TYR A 129 2.46 2.70 -9.42
CA TYR A 129 2.51 2.62 -7.97
C TYR A 129 1.21 2.06 -7.42
N ASP A 130 1.29 1.53 -6.22
CA ASP A 130 0.15 0.89 -5.57
C ASP A 130 0.38 0.76 -4.06
N ILE A 131 -0.73 0.50 -3.36
CA ILE A 131 -0.70 -0.02 -2.00
C ILE A 131 -0.97 -1.52 -2.11
N SER A 132 -0.15 -2.34 -1.46
CA SER A 132 -0.23 -3.79 -1.57
C SER A 132 -0.39 -4.47 -0.22
N LEU A 133 -1.39 -5.36 -0.17
CA LEU A 133 -1.69 -6.28 0.93
C LEU A 133 -1.37 -7.73 0.56
N VAL A 134 -0.64 -7.96 -0.55
CA VAL A 134 -0.17 -9.30 -0.95
C VAL A 134 0.68 -9.93 0.16
N ASP A 135 1.48 -9.11 0.82
CA ASP A 135 2.34 -9.46 1.96
C ASP A 135 1.65 -9.26 3.32
N GLY A 136 0.33 -9.06 3.32
CA GLY A 136 -0.46 -8.83 4.52
C GLY A 136 -0.67 -7.36 4.86
N TYR A 137 -1.20 -7.12 6.05
CA TYR A 137 -1.53 -5.79 6.56
C TYR A 137 -0.98 -5.61 7.98
N ASN A 138 -0.32 -4.50 8.27
CA ASN A 138 0.07 -4.13 9.63
C ASN A 138 -0.28 -2.69 9.98
N LEU A 139 -0.03 -1.73 9.09
CA LEU A 139 -0.31 -0.31 9.30
C LEU A 139 -1.21 0.24 8.19
N PRO A 140 -2.07 1.23 8.49
CA PRO A 140 -2.72 2.02 7.44
C PRO A 140 -1.69 2.80 6.63
N VAL A 141 -1.85 2.85 5.31
CA VAL A 141 -0.93 3.53 4.39
C VAL A 141 -1.72 4.38 3.42
N GLY A 142 -1.19 5.56 3.10
CA GLY A 142 -1.63 6.41 2.00
C GLY A 142 -0.45 6.78 1.13
N ILE A 143 -0.72 6.97 -0.16
CA ILE A 143 0.25 7.52 -1.11
C ILE A 143 -0.31 8.84 -1.61
N VAL A 144 0.50 9.90 -1.58
CA VAL A 144 0.13 11.24 -2.02
C VAL A 144 1.09 11.67 -3.12
N TYR A 145 0.55 11.96 -4.29
CA TYR A 145 1.33 12.45 -5.41
C TYR A 145 1.82 13.88 -5.17
N ILE A 146 3.09 14.13 -5.46
CA ILE A 146 3.75 15.43 -5.44
C ILE A 146 3.95 15.85 -6.91
N PRO A 147 3.11 16.72 -7.47
CA PRO A 147 3.20 17.06 -8.90
C PRO A 147 4.50 17.78 -9.25
N ALA A 148 5.09 17.40 -10.39
CA ALA A 148 6.11 18.21 -11.05
C ALA A 148 5.44 19.35 -11.84
N PRO A 149 6.18 20.40 -12.25
CA PRO A 149 5.62 21.51 -13.02
C PRO A 149 4.78 21.07 -14.24
N ASN A 150 5.23 20.02 -14.94
CA ASN A 150 4.57 19.48 -16.14
C ASN A 150 3.42 18.49 -15.85
N THR A 151 3.18 18.11 -14.60
CA THR A 151 2.12 17.16 -14.21
C THR A 151 1.10 17.75 -13.22
N THR A 152 1.18 19.06 -12.95
CA THR A 152 0.22 19.81 -12.11
C THR A 152 -1.23 19.74 -12.56
N PHE A 153 -1.49 19.34 -13.81
CA PHE A 153 -2.83 19.17 -14.36
C PHE A 153 -3.56 17.93 -13.82
N ILE A 154 -2.85 16.98 -13.20
CA ILE A 154 -3.41 15.72 -12.70
C ILE A 154 -4.17 15.99 -11.39
N PRO A 155 -5.50 15.78 -11.33
CA PRO A 155 -6.28 15.97 -10.13
C PRO A 155 -5.86 15.03 -8.98
N PRO A 156 -5.70 15.52 -7.74
CA PRO A 156 -5.26 14.69 -6.61
C PRO A 156 -6.22 13.54 -6.25
N ASN A 157 -7.52 13.68 -6.50
CA ASN A 157 -8.50 12.62 -6.26
C ASN A 157 -8.45 11.46 -7.28
N LEU A 158 -7.56 11.51 -8.26
CA LEU A 158 -7.24 10.40 -9.16
C LEU A 158 -6.04 9.58 -8.69
N VAL A 159 -5.17 10.14 -7.86
CA VAL A 159 -3.79 9.65 -7.70
C VAL A 159 -3.33 9.50 -6.26
N ASN A 160 -4.20 9.79 -5.29
CA ASN A 160 -3.85 9.74 -3.88
C ASN A 160 -4.61 8.62 -3.15
N PRO A 161 -4.26 7.33 -3.37
CA PRO A 161 -4.95 6.22 -2.72
C PRO A 161 -4.63 6.13 -1.22
N SER A 162 -5.56 5.57 -0.47
CA SER A 162 -5.35 5.20 0.94
C SER A 162 -6.01 3.88 1.28
N CYS A 163 -5.38 3.14 2.18
CA CYS A 163 -5.88 1.91 2.78
C CYS A 163 -5.88 2.02 4.30
N ILE A 164 -7.07 2.08 4.88
CA ILE A 164 -7.30 2.16 6.33
C ILE A 164 -8.15 0.97 6.75
N ALA A 165 -7.47 -0.05 7.29
CA ALA A 165 -8.05 -1.31 7.73
C ALA A 165 -7.67 -1.62 9.20
N THR A 166 -7.47 -0.57 10.00
CA THR A 166 -7.26 -0.63 11.45
C THR A 166 -8.42 0.06 12.18
N ASP A 167 -8.93 -0.59 13.22
CA ASP A 167 -9.95 -0.03 14.11
C ASP A 167 -9.43 1.24 14.80
N GLY A 168 -10.32 2.22 15.01
CA GLY A 168 -10.03 3.53 15.60
C GLY A 168 -9.39 4.54 14.64
N TRP A 169 -8.95 4.12 13.45
CA TRP A 169 -8.33 5.01 12.45
C TRP A 169 -9.29 5.43 11.33
N LEU A 170 -10.39 4.71 11.15
CA LEU A 170 -11.33 4.99 10.07
C LEU A 170 -12.26 6.15 10.46
N ALA A 171 -12.26 7.22 9.68
CA ALA A 171 -13.21 8.32 9.86
C ALA A 171 -14.67 7.83 9.64
N PRO A 172 -15.71 8.55 10.14
CA PRO A 172 -17.10 8.14 9.97
C PRO A 172 -17.51 7.89 8.49
N PRO A 173 -18.47 6.99 8.23
CA PRO A 173 -18.93 6.68 6.87
C PRO A 173 -19.23 7.92 6.04
N SER A 174 -18.52 8.05 4.92
CA SER A 174 -18.76 9.07 3.90
C SER A 174 -18.40 8.51 2.53
N ARG A 175 -19.13 8.96 1.50
CA ARG A 175 -18.81 8.66 0.09
C ARG A 175 -17.78 9.61 -0.49
N ILE A 176 -17.71 10.81 0.06
CA ILE A 176 -16.94 11.93 -0.46
C ILE A 176 -16.17 12.58 0.69
N GLY A 177 -14.95 13.03 0.43
CA GLY A 177 -14.30 13.99 1.32
C GLY A 177 -13.19 14.77 0.65
N ALA A 178 -12.40 15.45 1.48
CA ALA A 178 -11.35 16.35 1.03
C ALA A 178 -9.96 15.96 1.57
N THR A 179 -9.83 14.80 2.23
CA THR A 179 -8.56 14.36 2.79
C THR A 179 -7.60 13.97 1.68
N TYR A 180 -6.38 14.51 1.71
CA TYR A 180 -5.35 14.42 0.66
C TYR A 180 -5.84 14.88 -0.73
N THR A 181 -6.86 15.74 -0.77
CA THR A 181 -7.33 16.43 -1.98
C THR A 181 -7.87 17.82 -1.62
N ASN A 182 -8.83 18.37 -2.37
CA ASN A 182 -9.50 19.62 -2.09
C ASN A 182 -10.99 19.58 -2.53
N ARG A 183 -11.73 20.66 -2.26
CA ARG A 183 -13.16 20.76 -2.59
C ARG A 183 -13.46 20.77 -4.10
N SER A 184 -12.50 21.19 -4.93
CA SER A 184 -12.66 21.17 -6.38
C SER A 184 -12.54 19.76 -6.96
N TYR A 185 -11.86 18.86 -6.25
CA TYR A 185 -11.62 17.49 -6.66
C TYR A 185 -11.97 16.54 -5.49
N PRO A 186 -13.26 16.35 -5.17
CA PRO A 186 -13.68 15.52 -4.05
C PRO A 186 -13.17 14.08 -4.16
N MET A 187 -12.69 13.52 -3.04
CA MET A 187 -12.15 12.15 -2.98
C MET A 187 -13.28 11.12 -2.89
N PRO A 188 -13.33 10.09 -3.76
CA PRO A 188 -14.24 8.96 -3.59
C PRO A 188 -13.75 7.99 -2.52
N TYR A 189 -14.58 7.73 -1.52
CA TYR A 189 -14.29 6.78 -0.44
C TYR A 189 -15.15 5.52 -0.52
N GLU A 190 -14.63 4.43 0.04
CA GLU A 190 -15.45 3.28 0.43
C GLU A 190 -16.43 3.75 1.52
N PRO A 191 -17.77 3.64 1.32
CA PRO A 191 -18.73 4.26 2.23
C PRO A 191 -19.39 3.30 3.23
N ARG A 192 -19.11 1.99 3.19
CA ARG A 192 -19.85 0.99 3.96
C ARG A 192 -19.13 0.56 5.24
N GLN A 193 -17.80 0.54 5.24
CA GLN A 193 -17.05 0.08 6.39
C GLN A 193 -17.10 1.11 7.53
N ASP A 194 -17.29 0.63 8.75
CA ASP A 194 -17.08 1.38 9.97
C ASP A 194 -15.93 0.75 10.78
N ASN A 195 -15.59 1.37 11.91
CA ASN A 195 -14.52 0.91 12.78
C ASN A 195 -14.75 -0.52 13.31
N ALA A 196 -16.02 -0.88 13.59
CA ALA A 196 -16.37 -2.23 14.04
C ALA A 196 -16.18 -3.29 12.95
N ALA A 197 -16.56 -2.98 11.70
CA ALA A 197 -16.39 -3.86 10.56
C ALA A 197 -14.91 -4.02 10.19
N VAL A 198 -14.14 -2.92 10.21
CA VAL A 198 -12.69 -2.94 10.00
C VAL A 198 -11.97 -3.70 11.12
N GLY A 199 -12.38 -3.61 12.39
CA GLY A 199 -11.78 -4.45 13.45
C GLY A 199 -11.92 -5.97 13.22
N ARG A 200 -12.79 -6.40 12.30
CA ARG A 200 -13.17 -7.80 12.09
C ARG A 200 -12.88 -8.33 10.67
N TRP A 201 -12.27 -7.55 9.77
CA TRP A 201 -12.07 -7.98 8.38
C TRP A 201 -11.06 -9.13 8.23
N CYS A 202 -10.05 -9.17 9.10
CA CYS A 202 -9.01 -10.20 9.07
C CYS A 202 -9.55 -11.56 9.54
N PRO A 203 -9.47 -12.64 8.74
CA PRO A 203 -9.83 -13.98 9.19
C PRO A 203 -9.02 -14.45 10.42
N TRP A 204 -9.61 -15.24 11.33
CA TRP A 204 -8.92 -15.72 12.54
C TRP A 204 -7.60 -16.43 12.28
N PRO A 205 -7.49 -17.37 11.32
CA PRO A 205 -6.23 -18.08 11.08
C PRO A 205 -5.10 -17.17 10.57
N LEU A 206 -5.45 -15.96 10.13
CA LEU A 206 -4.53 -15.01 9.53
C LEU A 206 -4.13 -13.89 10.49
N GLN A 207 -4.72 -13.81 11.68
CA GLN A 207 -4.33 -12.82 12.68
C GLN A 207 -2.94 -13.15 13.24
N ARG A 208 -2.06 -12.14 13.32
CA ARG A 208 -0.75 -12.28 13.93
C ARG A 208 -0.83 -12.45 15.44
N PHE A 209 -1.78 -11.78 16.08
CA PHE A 209 -2.01 -11.82 17.52
C PHE A 209 -3.46 -12.23 17.83
N PRO A 210 -3.85 -13.49 17.54
CA PRO A 210 -5.21 -13.93 17.77
C PRO A 210 -5.53 -13.99 19.28
N PRO A 211 -6.73 -13.59 19.74
CA PRO A 211 -7.17 -13.69 21.13
C PRO A 211 -7.26 -15.16 21.56
N ALA A 212 -7.34 -15.42 22.86
CA ALA A 212 -7.51 -16.79 23.35
C ALA A 212 -8.78 -17.43 22.76
N LYS A 213 -8.67 -18.69 22.32
CA LYS A 213 -9.82 -19.44 21.79
C LYS A 213 -10.81 -19.75 22.92
N PRO A 214 -12.12 -19.53 22.75
CA PRO A 214 -13.13 -19.94 23.73
C PRO A 214 -13.22 -21.47 23.86
N GLY A 215 -13.64 -21.94 25.05
CA GLY A 215 -14.06 -23.34 25.29
C GLY A 215 -13.08 -24.40 24.79
N ASP A 216 -13.55 -25.26 23.87
CA ASP A 216 -12.87 -26.44 23.33
C ASP A 216 -11.69 -26.13 22.38
N GLY A 217 -11.19 -24.88 22.35
CA GLY A 217 -10.04 -24.51 21.54
C GLY A 217 -10.36 -24.33 20.05
N VAL A 218 -11.61 -24.03 19.70
CA VAL A 218 -12.09 -23.70 18.36
C VAL A 218 -12.89 -22.39 18.41
N TYR A 219 -12.65 -21.46 17.48
CA TYR A 219 -13.48 -20.26 17.39
C TYR A 219 -14.89 -20.62 16.92
N PRO A 220 -15.95 -20.30 17.68
CA PRO A 220 -17.33 -20.54 17.26
C PRO A 220 -17.68 -19.64 16.08
N TYR A 221 -18.49 -20.14 15.13
CA TYR A 221 -18.99 -19.36 14.00
C TYR A 221 -20.52 -19.22 14.07
N PRO A 222 -21.09 -18.02 13.92
CA PRO A 222 -20.41 -16.72 13.85
C PRO A 222 -19.77 -16.34 15.20
N ASP A 223 -18.63 -15.67 15.14
CA ASP A 223 -17.71 -15.36 16.25
C ASP A 223 -17.94 -13.96 16.86
N ASP A 224 -19.17 -13.46 16.79
CA ASP A 224 -19.51 -12.07 17.11
C ASP A 224 -19.20 -11.68 18.57
N GLY A 225 -19.24 -12.63 19.50
CA GLY A 225 -18.94 -12.44 20.92
C GLY A 225 -17.46 -12.43 21.35
N VAL A 226 -16.49 -12.71 20.45
CA VAL A 226 -15.06 -12.71 20.81
C VAL A 226 -14.44 -11.35 20.51
N GLU A 227 -13.94 -10.68 21.56
CA GLU A 227 -13.25 -9.39 21.42
C GLU A 227 -11.90 -9.57 20.72
N ARG A 228 -11.64 -8.71 19.73
CA ARG A 228 -10.40 -8.70 18.96
C ARG A 228 -9.49 -7.59 19.47
N PRO A 229 -8.16 -7.80 19.50
CA PRO A 229 -7.26 -6.73 19.92
C PRO A 229 -7.35 -5.55 18.92
N PRO A 230 -7.33 -4.30 19.40
CA PRO A 230 -7.43 -3.11 18.55
C PRO A 230 -6.36 -3.04 17.45
N PHE A 231 -5.16 -3.54 17.74
CA PHE A 231 -4.08 -3.71 16.76
C PHE A 231 -3.82 -5.18 16.53
N ASN A 232 -4.25 -5.69 15.37
CA ASN A 232 -3.97 -7.07 14.95
C ASN A 232 -3.57 -7.12 13.48
N PRO A 233 -2.27 -7.17 13.19
CA PRO A 233 -1.78 -7.38 11.84
C PRO A 233 -2.35 -8.65 11.21
N CYS A 234 -2.64 -8.60 9.92
CA CYS A 234 -3.26 -9.68 9.18
C CYS A 234 -2.30 -10.26 8.15
N MET A 235 -1.95 -11.54 8.29
CA MET A 235 -1.25 -12.29 7.25
C MET A 235 -2.13 -12.41 6.01
N SER A 236 -1.52 -12.38 4.83
CA SER A 236 -2.22 -12.81 3.62
C SER A 236 -2.38 -14.33 3.60
N ALA A 237 -3.23 -14.83 2.70
CA ALA A 237 -3.40 -16.27 2.53
C ALA A 237 -2.09 -16.95 2.12
N CYS A 238 -1.36 -16.37 1.15
CA CYS A 238 -0.07 -16.90 0.69
C CYS A 238 0.94 -17.02 1.84
N VAL A 239 1.04 -15.99 2.68
CA VAL A 239 1.95 -15.99 3.83
C VAL A 239 1.62 -17.09 4.83
N ALA A 240 0.32 -17.30 5.09
CA ALA A 240 -0.12 -18.25 6.10
C ALA A 240 -0.04 -19.71 5.64
N THR A 241 -0.31 -19.99 4.36
CA THR A 241 -0.38 -21.37 3.84
C THR A 241 0.87 -21.77 3.06
N ASN A 242 1.59 -20.82 2.48
CA ASN A 242 2.65 -21.02 1.50
C ASN A 242 2.25 -21.94 0.35
N SER A 243 0.94 -22.03 0.04
CA SER A 243 0.41 -22.89 -1.01
C SER A 243 0.60 -22.25 -2.38
N ASP A 244 0.76 -23.06 -3.43
CA ASP A 244 0.90 -22.53 -4.79
C ASP A 244 -0.37 -21.84 -5.28
N GLU A 245 -1.55 -22.26 -4.79
CA GLU A 245 -2.83 -21.63 -5.10
C GLU A 245 -2.93 -20.22 -4.50
N ASP A 246 -2.64 -20.07 -3.21
CA ASP A 246 -2.74 -18.78 -2.53
C ASP A 246 -1.64 -17.80 -2.96
N CYS A 247 -0.46 -18.33 -3.33
CA CYS A 247 0.69 -17.56 -3.78
C CYS A 247 0.73 -17.36 -5.30
N CYS A 248 -0.24 -17.90 -6.05
CA CYS A 248 -0.26 -17.86 -7.52
C CYS A 248 1.03 -18.37 -8.18
N ARG A 249 1.58 -19.49 -7.70
CA ARG A 249 2.82 -20.11 -8.23
C ARG A 249 2.51 -21.39 -9.00
N GLY A 250 3.50 -21.91 -9.72
CA GLY A 250 3.39 -23.20 -10.42
C GLY A 250 2.22 -23.20 -11.42
N SER A 251 1.30 -24.16 -11.29
CA SER A 251 0.10 -24.25 -12.13
C SER A 251 -0.89 -23.10 -11.95
N HIS A 252 -0.75 -22.31 -10.89
CA HIS A 252 -1.57 -21.12 -10.61
C HIS A 252 -0.88 -19.83 -11.03
N ASN A 253 0.30 -19.86 -11.66
CA ASN A 253 0.99 -18.69 -12.22
C ASN A 253 0.34 -18.24 -13.55
N ASP A 254 -0.99 -18.03 -13.51
CA ASP A 254 -1.79 -17.48 -14.61
C ASP A 254 -2.96 -16.69 -13.99
N PRO A 255 -3.20 -15.43 -14.39
CA PRO A 255 -4.28 -14.59 -13.88
C PRO A 255 -5.69 -15.14 -14.16
N ASN A 256 -5.84 -16.06 -15.13
CA ASN A 256 -7.10 -16.74 -15.40
C ASN A 256 -7.33 -17.96 -14.50
N VAL A 257 -6.27 -18.48 -13.88
CA VAL A 257 -6.29 -19.67 -13.02
C VAL A 257 -6.28 -19.29 -11.55
N CYS A 258 -5.37 -18.41 -11.12
CA CYS A 258 -5.32 -17.98 -9.72
C CYS A 258 -6.53 -17.12 -9.38
N ARG A 259 -7.18 -17.39 -8.25
CA ARG A 259 -8.33 -16.64 -7.78
C ARG A 259 -8.07 -16.13 -6.37
N GLY A 260 -8.47 -14.90 -6.11
CA GLY A 260 -8.46 -14.37 -4.74
C GLY A 260 -9.41 -15.16 -3.84
N GLY A 261 -8.89 -15.65 -2.71
CA GLY A 261 -9.68 -16.35 -1.69
C GLY A 261 -10.40 -15.41 -0.72
N LEU A 262 -10.79 -15.95 0.44
CA LEU A 262 -11.50 -15.20 1.49
C LEU A 262 -10.71 -13.97 1.97
N TYR A 263 -9.40 -14.10 2.13
CA TYR A 263 -8.53 -12.98 2.50
C TYR A 263 -8.63 -11.84 1.49
N ALA A 264 -8.43 -12.15 0.20
CA ALA A 264 -8.42 -11.17 -0.85
C ALA A 264 -9.77 -10.44 -0.97
N ALA A 265 -10.88 -11.19 -0.88
CA ALA A 265 -12.23 -10.63 -0.87
C ALA A 265 -12.46 -9.68 0.33
N ASN A 266 -12.00 -10.05 1.53
CA ASN A 266 -12.13 -9.21 2.71
C ASN A 266 -11.23 -7.96 2.63
N ALA A 267 -9.99 -8.11 2.14
CA ALA A 267 -9.04 -7.03 1.91
C ALA A 267 -9.63 -5.99 0.95
N LYS A 268 -10.20 -6.42 -0.19
CA LYS A 268 -10.86 -5.50 -1.13
C LYS A 268 -12.07 -4.78 -0.55
N ARG A 269 -12.79 -5.39 0.39
CA ARG A 269 -13.92 -4.74 1.06
C ARG A 269 -13.48 -3.58 1.94
N VAL A 270 -12.30 -3.66 2.56
CA VAL A 270 -11.76 -2.60 3.44
C VAL A 270 -10.81 -1.64 2.73
N CYS A 271 -10.10 -2.09 1.70
CA CYS A 271 -9.18 -1.29 0.89
C CYS A 271 -9.39 -1.59 -0.60
N PRO A 272 -10.41 -0.99 -1.25
CA PRO A 272 -10.76 -1.29 -2.64
C PRO A 272 -9.65 -1.00 -3.65
N ASP A 273 -8.86 0.05 -3.44
CA ASP A 273 -7.77 0.46 -4.35
C ASP A 273 -6.43 -0.26 -4.09
N ALA A 274 -6.36 -1.16 -3.11
CA ALA A 274 -5.12 -1.87 -2.78
C ALA A 274 -5.07 -3.28 -3.39
N TYR A 275 -3.87 -3.78 -3.71
CA TYR A 275 -3.69 -5.17 -4.12
C TYR A 275 -4.06 -6.09 -2.97
N SER A 276 -4.93 -7.08 -3.26
CA SER A 276 -5.37 -8.06 -2.26
C SER A 276 -4.76 -9.44 -2.45
N PHE A 277 -4.20 -9.72 -3.64
CA PHE A 277 -3.43 -10.91 -4.02
C PHE A 277 -2.63 -10.63 -5.31
N ALA A 278 -1.80 -11.57 -5.75
CA ALA A 278 -0.78 -11.33 -6.79
C ALA A 278 -1.30 -10.90 -8.17
N TYR A 279 -2.54 -11.26 -8.57
CA TYR A 279 -3.11 -10.90 -9.89
C TYR A 279 -4.28 -9.92 -9.80
N ASP A 280 -4.27 -9.05 -8.79
CA ASP A 280 -5.29 -8.02 -8.57
C ASP A 280 -4.99 -6.70 -9.30
N ASP A 281 -4.33 -6.75 -10.46
CA ASP A 281 -3.79 -5.55 -11.13
C ASP A 281 -4.88 -4.55 -11.53
N GLN A 282 -5.96 -5.05 -12.15
CA GLN A 282 -6.98 -4.22 -12.79
C GLN A 282 -7.70 -3.24 -11.85
N THR A 283 -7.66 -3.52 -10.55
CA THR A 283 -8.36 -2.72 -9.53
C THR A 283 -7.44 -2.17 -8.45
N SER A 284 -6.11 -2.22 -8.67
CA SER A 284 -5.13 -1.87 -7.64
C SER A 284 -3.93 -1.06 -8.14
N THR A 285 -3.60 -1.15 -9.43
CA THR A 285 -2.46 -0.40 -9.99
C THR A 285 -2.85 1.01 -10.39
N PHE A 286 -2.07 2.01 -9.94
CA PHE A 286 -2.14 3.37 -10.45
C PHE A 286 -1.07 3.58 -11.50
N ILE A 287 -1.47 4.13 -12.65
CA ILE A 287 -0.57 4.41 -13.77
C ILE A 287 -0.75 5.86 -14.19
N ILE A 288 0.32 6.65 -14.09
CA ILE A 288 0.33 8.06 -14.47
C ILE A 288 1.56 8.38 -15.34
N PRO A 289 1.58 9.51 -16.06
CA PRO A 289 2.79 9.98 -16.72
C PRO A 289 3.97 10.10 -15.76
N SER A 290 5.16 9.68 -16.19
CA SER A 290 6.38 9.84 -15.40
C SER A 290 6.65 11.30 -15.05
N GLY A 291 7.11 11.52 -13.82
CA GLY A 291 7.42 12.82 -13.27
C GLY A 291 6.69 13.08 -11.96
N GLY A 292 7.16 14.09 -11.23
CA GLY A 292 6.69 14.38 -9.88
C GLY A 292 7.47 13.59 -8.83
N GLY A 293 6.85 13.41 -7.68
CA GLY A 293 7.34 12.66 -6.53
C GLY A 293 6.18 12.09 -5.74
N TRP A 294 6.49 11.43 -4.62
CA TRP A 294 5.48 10.74 -3.82
C TRP A 294 5.73 10.94 -2.34
N GLU A 295 4.66 11.05 -1.58
CA GLU A 295 4.66 11.01 -0.13
C GLU A 295 3.93 9.74 0.33
N VAL A 296 4.63 8.90 1.09
CA VAL A 296 4.05 7.75 1.79
C VAL A 296 3.67 8.18 3.19
N VAL A 297 2.38 8.14 3.50
CA VAL A 297 1.85 8.51 4.82
C VAL A 297 1.44 7.25 5.55
N PHE A 298 2.07 6.99 6.70
CA PHE A 298 1.62 5.96 7.64
C PHE A 298 0.54 6.52 8.56
N CYS A 299 -0.50 5.72 8.80
CA CYS A 299 -1.71 6.12 9.50
C CYS A 299 -2.37 7.39 8.91
N PRO A 300 -2.67 7.42 7.59
CA PRO A 300 -3.31 8.57 6.98
C PRO A 300 -4.67 8.86 7.62
N ALA A 301 -5.05 10.13 7.64
CA ALA A 301 -6.40 10.52 8.04
C ALA A 301 -7.44 10.13 6.97
N GLY A 302 -8.69 9.94 7.39
CA GLY A 302 -9.82 9.78 6.48
C GLY A 302 -10.29 8.33 6.37
N ARG A 303 -10.51 7.87 5.13
CA ARG A 303 -11.07 6.55 4.81
C ARG A 303 -10.28 5.90 3.70
N SER A 304 -10.45 4.59 3.51
CA SER A 304 -9.96 3.92 2.31
C SER A 304 -10.62 4.49 1.06
N THR A 305 -9.82 4.71 0.02
CA THR A 305 -10.29 5.25 -1.25
C THR A 305 -10.96 4.19 -2.12
N ASN A 306 -11.77 4.64 -3.07
CA ASN A 306 -12.38 3.81 -4.11
C ASN A 306 -12.21 4.49 -5.49
N ILE A 307 -11.01 5.01 -5.75
CA ILE A 307 -10.66 5.80 -6.92
C ILE A 307 -10.76 4.96 -8.18
N LEU A 308 -10.15 3.77 -8.23
CA LEU A 308 -10.06 2.99 -9.46
C LEU A 308 -11.43 2.48 -9.92
N SER A 309 -12.31 2.13 -8.97
CA SER A 309 -13.70 1.79 -9.29
C SER A 309 -14.54 3.00 -9.73
N THR A 310 -14.23 4.21 -9.25
CA THR A 310 -15.03 5.41 -9.53
C THR A 310 -14.57 6.09 -10.82
N PHE A 311 -13.27 6.24 -10.99
CA PHE A 311 -12.61 7.00 -12.06
C PHE A 311 -11.77 6.12 -12.99
N GLY A 312 -12.05 4.82 -13.07
CA GLY A 312 -11.27 3.87 -13.86
C GLY A 312 -11.12 4.29 -15.33
N THR A 313 -12.16 4.84 -15.96
CA THR A 313 -12.09 5.34 -17.34
C THR A 313 -11.13 6.52 -17.47
N GLN A 314 -11.17 7.47 -16.54
CA GLN A 314 -10.28 8.63 -16.49
C GLN A 314 -8.83 8.20 -16.26
N MET A 315 -8.60 7.23 -15.36
CA MET A 315 -7.28 6.67 -15.09
C MET A 315 -6.71 5.91 -16.29
N GLN A 316 -7.50 5.09 -16.97
CA GLN A 316 -7.07 4.39 -18.18
C GLN A 316 -6.68 5.36 -19.29
N HIS A 317 -7.44 6.44 -19.48
CA HIS A 317 -7.09 7.47 -20.46
C HIS A 317 -5.82 8.22 -20.07
N LEU A 318 -5.69 8.66 -18.81
CA LEU A 318 -4.49 9.32 -18.30
C LEU A 318 -3.25 8.45 -18.50
N ALA A 319 -3.36 7.16 -18.21
CA ALA A 319 -2.28 6.20 -18.43
C ALA A 319 -1.91 6.11 -19.93
N ALA A 320 -2.90 6.04 -20.83
CA ALA A 320 -2.68 5.82 -22.26
C ALA A 320 -2.20 7.07 -23.01
N SER A 321 -2.80 8.24 -22.76
CA SER A 321 -2.54 9.48 -23.51
C SER A 321 -1.60 10.45 -22.79
N GLY A 322 -1.42 10.28 -21.49
CA GLY A 322 -0.71 11.21 -20.63
C GLY A 322 -1.40 12.56 -20.44
N ASN A 323 -2.70 12.65 -20.73
CA ASN A 323 -3.51 13.85 -20.53
C ASN A 323 -4.96 13.51 -20.14
N LEU A 324 -5.71 14.52 -19.73
CA LEU A 324 -7.15 14.42 -19.47
C LEU A 324 -7.90 15.38 -20.40
N THR A 325 -9.06 14.94 -20.89
CA THR A 325 -9.96 15.82 -21.64
C THR A 325 -10.69 16.76 -20.70
N ARG A 326 -11.26 17.85 -21.24
CA ARG A 326 -12.08 18.77 -20.46
C ARG A 326 -13.26 18.06 -19.77
N GLN A 327 -13.95 17.17 -20.49
CA GLN A 327 -15.07 16.40 -19.92
C GLN A 327 -14.61 15.56 -18.73
N MET A 328 -13.45 14.90 -18.83
CA MET A 328 -12.91 14.11 -17.72
C MET A 328 -12.56 14.97 -16.51
N LEU A 329 -12.05 16.18 -16.71
CA LEU A 329 -11.80 17.13 -15.63
C LEU A 329 -13.10 17.62 -14.97
N GLU A 330 -14.19 17.73 -15.73
CA GLU A 330 -15.52 18.05 -15.19
C GLU A 330 -16.10 16.85 -14.41
N ASP A 331 -15.91 15.62 -14.90
CA ASP A 331 -16.36 14.39 -14.22
C ASP A 331 -15.66 14.18 -12.87
N VAL A 332 -14.33 14.32 -12.83
CA VAL A 332 -13.54 14.14 -11.59
C VAL A 332 -13.78 15.27 -10.57
N ALA A 333 -14.30 16.41 -10.99
CA ALA A 333 -14.72 17.50 -10.11
C ALA A 333 -16.15 17.32 -9.57
N SER A 334 -16.93 16.39 -10.13
CA SER A 334 -18.36 16.25 -9.85
C SER A 334 -18.65 15.27 -8.70
N GLU A 335 -19.24 15.79 -7.60
CA GLU A 335 -19.78 14.94 -6.54
C GLU A 335 -20.89 14.00 -7.04
N ASP A 336 -21.70 14.44 -7.99
CA ASP A 336 -22.79 13.62 -8.55
C ASP A 336 -22.24 12.45 -9.37
N TYR A 337 -21.14 12.66 -10.08
CA TYR A 337 -20.42 11.59 -10.75
C TYR A 337 -19.94 10.53 -9.75
N ILE A 338 -19.30 10.95 -8.65
CA ILE A 338 -18.84 10.04 -7.59
C ILE A 338 -20.01 9.26 -6.97
N ARG A 339 -21.13 9.94 -6.68
CA ARG A 339 -22.31 9.32 -6.08
C ARG A 339 -22.96 8.29 -7.00
N SER A 340 -22.98 8.52 -8.31
CA SER A 340 -23.58 7.60 -9.29
C SER A 340 -22.72 6.36 -9.57
N HIS A 341 -21.39 6.48 -9.51
CA HIS A 341 -20.47 5.38 -9.85
C HIS A 341 -20.09 4.50 -8.63
N SER A 342 -20.29 4.99 -7.41
CA SER A 342 -20.10 4.21 -6.17
C SER A 342 -21.17 3.11 -5.94
N SER A 343 -22.19 3.00 -6.80
CA SER A 343 -23.25 1.98 -6.75
C SER A 343 -23.00 0.73 -7.60
N ALA A 344 -22.05 0.76 -8.55
CA ALA A 344 -21.93 -0.28 -9.58
C ALA A 344 -21.11 -1.52 -9.17
N ALA A 345 -20.38 -1.50 -8.06
CA ALA A 345 -19.55 -2.61 -7.59
C ALA A 345 -20.32 -3.87 -7.11
N VAL A 346 -21.61 -4.02 -7.44
CA VAL A 346 -22.49 -5.12 -6.98
C VAL A 346 -23.16 -5.90 -8.12
N ARG A 347 -22.98 -5.54 -9.40
CA ARG A 347 -23.48 -6.39 -10.50
C ARG A 347 -22.36 -6.79 -11.43
N GLY A 348 -21.90 -8.03 -11.26
CA GLY A 348 -20.99 -8.70 -12.17
C GLY A 348 -21.46 -8.53 -13.61
N GLY A 349 -20.66 -7.83 -14.40
CA GLY A 349 -20.83 -7.66 -15.82
C GLY A 349 -19.54 -8.11 -16.50
N HIS A 350 -19.61 -9.21 -17.25
CA HIS A 350 -18.55 -9.66 -18.13
C HIS A 350 -18.13 -8.51 -19.07
N VAL A 351 -16.91 -8.00 -18.90
CA VAL A 351 -16.27 -7.14 -19.90
C VAL A 351 -15.53 -8.06 -20.88
N SER A 352 -15.83 -7.87 -22.17
CA SER A 352 -15.39 -8.70 -23.29
C SER A 352 -13.86 -8.72 -23.46
N LEU A 353 -13.31 -9.93 -23.53
CA LEU A 353 -11.89 -10.31 -23.51
C LEU A 353 -11.12 -10.03 -24.82
N ARG A 354 -11.40 -8.93 -25.53
CA ARG A 354 -10.84 -8.71 -26.88
C ARG A 354 -9.97 -7.48 -27.11
N ALA A 355 -9.58 -6.74 -26.07
CA ALA A 355 -8.54 -5.72 -26.22
C ALA A 355 -7.60 -5.74 -25.03
N LEU A 356 -6.28 -5.79 -25.31
CA LEU A 356 -5.12 -5.70 -24.41
C LEU A 356 -4.35 -7.01 -24.15
N ALA A 357 -3.98 -7.70 -25.22
CA ALA A 357 -2.76 -8.51 -25.24
C ALA A 357 -1.54 -7.61 -25.45
N ALA A 358 -1.12 -6.86 -24.42
CA ALA A 358 0.15 -6.10 -24.45
C ALA A 358 0.72 -5.69 -23.06
N PHE A 359 0.14 -6.12 -21.94
CA PHE A 359 0.52 -5.61 -20.60
C PHE A 359 1.09 -6.68 -19.64
N THR A 360 1.44 -7.87 -20.11
CA THR A 360 1.87 -8.99 -19.26
C THR A 360 3.39 -9.24 -19.20
N LEU A 361 4.23 -8.34 -19.72
CA LEU A 361 5.69 -8.55 -19.74
C LEU A 361 6.51 -7.69 -18.76
N GLY A 362 5.87 -6.98 -17.82
CA GLY A 362 6.57 -6.09 -16.89
C GLY A 362 6.45 -6.39 -15.40
N LEU A 363 5.31 -6.90 -14.92
CA LEU A 363 5.03 -6.98 -13.47
C LEU A 363 5.32 -8.34 -12.82
N GLY A 364 5.63 -9.39 -13.61
CA GLY A 364 5.92 -10.73 -13.09
C GLY A 364 7.22 -10.88 -12.29
N LEU A 365 7.94 -9.78 -12.02
CA LEU A 365 9.12 -9.76 -11.15
C LEU A 365 8.91 -9.06 -9.80
N LEU A 366 7.76 -8.44 -9.55
CA LEU A 366 7.51 -7.77 -8.26
C LEU A 366 7.02 -8.72 -7.15
N THR A 367 6.59 -9.95 -7.49
CA THR A 367 6.05 -10.94 -6.54
C THR A 367 6.98 -12.12 -6.23
N ALA A 368 8.25 -12.07 -6.61
CA ALA A 368 9.22 -13.14 -6.33
C ALA A 368 10.37 -12.65 -5.44
N LEU A 369 10.10 -12.57 -4.13
CA LEU A 369 10.92 -13.04 -2.98
C LEU A 369 10.52 -12.37 -1.66
#